data_AF-A0A6L7XSK9-F1
#
_entry.id   AF-A0A6L7XSK9-F1
#
_cell.length_a   1.000
_cell.length_b   1.000
_cell.length_c   1.000
_cell.angle_alpha   90.00
_cell.angle_beta   90.00
_cell.angle_gamma   90.00
#
_symmetry.space_group_name_H-M   'P 1'
#
loop_
_entity.id
_entity.type
_entity.pdbx_description
1 polymer ?
#
loop_
_entity_poly.entity_id
_entity_poly.type
_entity_poly.pdbx_seq_one_letter_code
_entity_poly.pdbx_strand_id
1 'polypeptide(L)'
;MSPRVLALALAAVVATPLAAEVTVVDERGFVSEHELHIAAPPDRAFTALVDEIGAWWDPAHTYWGDSSRLTFECGFDLALCEDSEDGEGFARHMTVDSVRPGESLVLSGGLGPLQPLGVAASMSFRLRAAEQGTRLDYRYIVNGRDLEQLAEPVDRVQGEQLARLKRYVETGNPEPASD
;
A
#
# COMPACT_ATOMS: atom_id res chain seq x y z
N MET A 1 7.99 63.34 -8.44
CA MET A 1 6.86 62.39 -8.36
C MET A 1 7.33 61.09 -9.00
N SER A 2 7.78 60.11 -8.23
CA SER A 2 8.28 58.83 -8.76
C SER A 2 7.13 57.81 -8.82
N PRO A 3 6.93 57.10 -9.93
CA PRO A 3 5.87 56.09 -10.02
C PRO A 3 6.34 54.82 -9.29
N ARG A 4 5.52 54.33 -8.35
CA ARG A 4 5.69 53.01 -7.74
C ARG A 4 5.06 51.97 -8.68
N VAL A 5 5.89 51.09 -9.24
CA VAL A 5 5.44 49.92 -10.00
C VAL A 5 4.97 48.87 -9.00
N LEU A 6 3.67 48.58 -8.99
CA LEU A 6 3.08 47.52 -8.18
C LEU A 6 3.20 46.20 -8.96
N ALA A 7 4.12 45.32 -8.56
CA ALA A 7 4.26 43.99 -9.13
C ALA A 7 3.17 43.07 -8.55
N LEU A 8 2.25 42.61 -9.40
CA LEU A 8 1.21 41.66 -9.06
C LEU A 8 1.82 40.24 -9.11
N ALA A 9 2.08 39.63 -7.95
CA ALA A 9 2.52 38.25 -7.87
C ALA A 9 1.33 37.32 -8.14
N LEU A 10 1.35 36.63 -9.28
CA LEU A 10 0.37 35.61 -9.65
C LEU A 10 0.72 34.32 -8.88
N ALA A 11 -0.01 34.03 -7.81
CA ALA A 11 0.12 32.77 -7.11
C ALA A 11 -0.44 31.64 -7.99
N ALA A 12 0.45 30.80 -8.53
CA ALA A 12 0.06 29.58 -9.21
C ALA A 12 -0.47 28.59 -8.17
N VAL A 13 -1.78 28.36 -8.18
CA VAL A 13 -2.40 27.26 -7.42
C VAL A 13 -2.01 25.98 -8.15
N VAL A 14 -1.03 25.26 -7.60
CA VAL A 14 -0.72 23.89 -8.01
C VAL A 14 -1.86 23.02 -7.47
N ALA A 15 -2.83 22.70 -8.32
CA ALA A 15 -3.83 21.69 -8.00
C ALA A 15 -3.11 20.33 -8.02
N THR A 16 -2.80 19.79 -6.85
CA THR A 16 -2.44 18.37 -6.74
C THR A 16 -3.68 17.57 -7.13
N PRO A 17 -3.59 16.61 -8.08
CA PRO A 17 -4.68 15.67 -8.27
C PRO A 17 -4.76 14.82 -7.00
N LEU A 18 -5.76 15.10 -6.17
CA LEU A 18 -6.13 14.19 -5.11
C LEU A 18 -6.66 12.93 -5.81
N ALA A 19 -5.92 11.83 -5.70
CA ALA A 19 -6.37 10.54 -6.20
C ALA A 19 -7.74 10.26 -5.57
N ALA A 20 -8.73 9.96 -6.42
CA ALA A 20 -10.07 9.65 -5.96
C ALA A 20 -10.02 8.35 -5.15
N GLU A 21 -10.04 8.49 -3.83
CA GLU A 21 -10.08 7.42 -2.84
C GLU A 21 -11.56 7.07 -2.65
N VAL A 22 -12.03 6.00 -3.30
CA VAL A 22 -13.41 5.53 -3.16
C VAL A 22 -13.42 4.43 -2.12
N THR A 23 -13.58 4.82 -0.85
CA THR A 23 -13.94 3.88 0.20
C THR A 23 -15.46 3.62 0.14
N VAL A 24 -15.88 2.39 -0.17
CA VAL A 24 -17.29 1.99 0.06
C VAL A 24 -17.37 1.43 1.46
N VAL A 25 -18.28 1.93 2.29
CA VAL A 25 -18.57 1.41 3.64
C VAL A 25 -20.05 1.06 3.72
N ASP A 26 -20.36 -0.18 4.07
CA ASP A 26 -21.73 -0.61 4.39
C ASP A 26 -21.74 -1.56 5.60
N GLU A 27 -22.93 -1.98 6.04
CA GLU A 27 -23.11 -2.87 7.21
C GLU A 27 -22.37 -4.21 7.10
N ARG A 28 -21.89 -4.60 5.92
CA ARG A 28 -21.17 -5.85 5.65
C ARG A 28 -19.66 -5.66 5.61
N GLY A 29 -19.16 -4.42 5.57
CA GLY A 29 -17.74 -4.09 5.62
C GLY A 29 -17.34 -2.90 4.74
N PHE A 30 -16.11 -2.91 4.25
CA PHE A 30 -15.60 -1.82 3.42
C PHE A 30 -14.70 -2.27 2.27
N VAL A 31 -14.52 -1.38 1.29
CA VAL A 31 -13.63 -1.56 0.15
C VAL A 31 -12.70 -0.35 0.06
N SER A 32 -11.38 -0.59 0.03
CA SER A 32 -10.35 0.40 -0.29
C SER A 32 -9.89 0.18 -1.74
N GLU A 33 -9.90 1.24 -2.55
CA GLU A 33 -9.53 1.20 -3.97
C GLU A 33 -8.55 2.34 -4.28
N HIS A 34 -7.40 1.97 -4.85
CA HIS A 34 -6.33 2.92 -5.20
C HIS A 34 -5.84 2.64 -6.61
N GLU A 35 -5.55 3.70 -7.36
CA GLU A 35 -4.90 3.64 -8.66
C GLU A 35 -3.65 4.49 -8.64
N LEU A 36 -2.52 3.91 -9.05
CA LEU A 36 -1.27 4.65 -9.18
C LEU A 36 -0.48 4.25 -10.42
N HIS A 37 0.27 5.24 -10.92
CA HIS A 37 1.21 5.08 -12.00
C HIS A 37 2.63 5.02 -11.45
N ILE A 38 3.40 4.01 -11.83
CA ILE A 38 4.78 3.77 -11.41
C ILE A 38 5.68 3.88 -12.64
N ALA A 39 6.66 4.78 -12.59
CA ALA A 39 7.63 5.02 -13.66
C ALA A 39 8.72 3.92 -13.72
N ALA A 40 8.30 2.66 -13.76
CA ALA A 40 9.15 1.49 -13.91
C ALA A 40 8.44 0.38 -14.72
N PRO A 41 9.19 -0.53 -15.37
CA PRO A 41 8.60 -1.70 -16.04
C PRO A 41 7.87 -2.62 -15.05
N PRO A 42 6.82 -3.35 -15.49
CA PRO A 42 6.02 -4.23 -14.62
C PRO A 42 6.85 -5.25 -13.84
N ASP A 43 7.86 -5.85 -14.46
CA ASP A 43 8.71 -6.86 -13.80
C ASP A 43 9.46 -6.27 -12.59
N ARG A 44 10.01 -5.05 -12.70
CA ARG A 44 10.70 -4.38 -11.58
C ARG A 44 9.73 -4.07 -10.45
N ALA A 45 8.53 -3.56 -10.77
CA ALA A 45 7.50 -3.26 -9.79
C ALA A 45 6.99 -4.54 -9.10
N PHE A 46 6.91 -5.65 -9.83
CA PHE A 46 6.53 -6.95 -9.29
C PHE A 46 7.60 -7.52 -8.35
N THR A 47 8.88 -7.48 -8.73
CA THR A 47 9.99 -7.86 -7.83
C THR A 47 10.00 -7.02 -6.56
N ALA A 48 9.79 -5.70 -6.65
CA ALA A 48 9.69 -4.86 -5.44
C ALA A 48 8.54 -5.30 -4.52
N LEU A 49 7.38 -5.58 -5.12
CA LEU A 49 6.17 -5.95 -4.39
C LEU A 49 6.33 -7.27 -3.63
N VAL A 50 6.93 -8.28 -4.27
CA VAL A 50 7.01 -9.65 -3.73
C VAL A 50 8.32 -9.90 -2.99
N ASP A 51 9.46 -9.62 -3.63
CA ASP A 51 10.77 -10.06 -3.14
C ASP A 51 11.42 -9.04 -2.20
N GLU A 52 10.94 -7.79 -2.19
CA GLU A 52 11.56 -6.67 -1.47
C GLU A 52 10.59 -6.00 -0.48
N ILE A 53 9.52 -6.69 -0.04
CA ILE A 53 8.46 -6.12 0.80
C ILE A 53 8.99 -5.44 2.07
N GLY A 54 9.96 -6.05 2.73
CA GLY A 54 10.56 -5.48 3.94
C GLY A 54 11.37 -4.20 3.72
N ALA A 55 11.76 -3.91 2.47
CA ALA A 55 12.53 -2.72 2.13
C ALA A 55 11.67 -1.45 1.97
N TRP A 56 10.36 -1.58 1.76
CA TRP A 56 9.49 -0.42 1.52
C TRP A 56 8.28 -0.33 2.45
N TRP A 57 7.85 -1.43 3.08
CA TRP A 57 6.74 -1.39 4.03
C TRP A 57 7.07 -0.48 5.24
N ASP A 58 6.14 0.35 5.71
CA ASP A 58 6.38 1.18 6.89
C ASP A 58 6.51 0.30 8.15
N PRO A 59 7.64 0.36 8.89
CA PRO A 59 7.80 -0.41 10.12
C PRO A 59 6.76 -0.06 11.19
N ALA A 60 6.21 1.15 11.22
CA ALA A 60 5.15 1.51 12.17
C ALA A 60 3.83 0.74 11.94
N HIS A 61 3.65 0.18 10.74
CA HIS A 61 2.49 -0.63 10.35
C HIS A 61 2.83 -2.12 10.32
N THR A 62 3.68 -2.54 11.24
CA THR A 62 4.02 -3.93 11.53
C THR A 62 3.69 -4.21 13.01
N TYR A 63 3.50 -5.47 13.39
CA TYR A 63 3.18 -5.85 14.76
C TYR A 63 4.35 -5.63 15.73
N TRP A 64 5.58 -5.73 15.24
CA TRP A 64 6.83 -5.69 16.01
C TRP A 64 7.74 -4.51 15.65
N GLY A 65 7.30 -3.62 14.75
CA GLY A 65 8.01 -2.38 14.45
C GLY A 65 9.21 -2.54 13.51
N ASP A 66 9.31 -3.66 12.78
CA ASP A 66 10.45 -3.97 11.92
C ASP A 66 9.97 -4.60 10.60
N SER A 67 9.92 -3.78 9.55
CA SER A 67 9.52 -4.22 8.22
C SER A 67 10.50 -5.22 7.61
N SER A 68 11.78 -5.23 8.01
CA SER A 68 12.78 -6.15 7.45
C SER A 68 12.48 -7.63 7.71
N ARG A 69 11.59 -7.91 8.66
CA ARG A 69 11.08 -9.25 8.98
C ARG A 69 9.89 -9.69 8.14
N LEU A 70 9.41 -8.85 7.21
CA LEU A 70 8.33 -9.20 6.31
C LEU A 70 8.80 -10.16 5.22
N THR A 71 8.18 -11.34 5.15
CA THR A 71 8.43 -12.38 4.13
C THR A 71 7.11 -12.95 3.61
N PHE A 72 7.12 -13.50 2.39
CA PHE A 72 5.99 -14.29 1.85
C PHE A 72 6.11 -15.79 2.17
N GLU A 73 7.08 -16.22 2.97
CA GLU A 73 7.29 -17.62 3.35
C GLU A 73 7.14 -17.81 4.86
N CYS A 74 6.17 -18.62 5.29
CA CYS A 74 6.03 -19.02 6.69
C CYS A 74 5.47 -20.45 6.80
N GLY A 75 6.29 -21.39 7.27
CA GLY A 75 5.90 -22.80 7.29
C GLY A 75 5.70 -23.38 5.88
N PHE A 76 4.62 -24.14 5.67
CA PHE A 76 4.33 -24.82 4.39
C PHE A 76 3.44 -24.03 3.42
N ASP A 77 3.04 -22.80 3.77
CA ASP A 77 2.18 -21.95 2.95
C ASP A 77 2.91 -20.65 2.57
N LEU A 78 2.69 -20.17 1.34
CA LEU A 78 3.11 -18.82 0.93
C LEU A 78 2.20 -17.81 1.66
N ALA A 79 2.74 -17.04 2.60
CA ALA A 79 2.00 -16.11 3.46
C ALA A 79 2.85 -14.88 3.77
N LEU A 80 2.25 -13.68 3.74
CA LEU A 80 2.87 -12.47 4.26
C LEU A 80 2.96 -12.57 5.78
N CYS A 81 4.17 -12.65 6.30
CA CYS A 81 4.45 -12.90 7.70
C CYS A 81 5.50 -11.94 8.24
N GLU A 82 5.45 -11.74 9.55
CA GLU A 82 6.38 -10.92 10.31
C GLU A 82 6.82 -11.70 11.56
N ASP A 83 8.12 -11.90 11.73
CA ASP A 83 8.69 -12.55 12.91
C ASP A 83 8.87 -11.57 14.08
N SER A 84 8.83 -12.07 15.31
CA SER A 84 9.16 -11.28 16.51
C SER A 84 10.67 -11.12 16.68
N GLU A 85 11.08 -10.11 17.47
CA GLU A 85 12.50 -9.77 17.65
C GLU A 85 13.33 -10.91 18.28
N ASP A 86 12.72 -11.67 19.19
CA ASP A 86 13.30 -12.83 19.87
C ASP A 86 13.21 -14.14 19.08
N GLY A 87 12.52 -14.14 17.94
CA GLY A 87 12.29 -15.33 17.11
C GLY A 87 11.40 -16.39 17.75
N GLU A 88 10.73 -16.08 18.87
CA GLU A 88 9.83 -17.00 19.56
C GLU A 88 8.37 -16.91 19.05
N GLY A 89 8.06 -15.90 18.24
CA GLY A 89 6.73 -15.64 17.70
C GLY A 89 6.73 -15.20 16.24
N PHE A 90 5.56 -15.32 15.61
CA PHE A 90 5.31 -14.83 14.26
C PHE A 90 3.87 -14.30 14.17
N ALA A 91 3.66 -13.28 13.34
CA ALA A 91 2.35 -12.78 12.95
C ALA A 91 2.15 -13.03 11.47
N ARG A 92 1.10 -13.79 11.12
CA ARG A 92 0.63 -13.91 9.75
C ARG A 92 -0.29 -12.74 9.44
N HIS A 93 0.15 -11.85 8.55
CA HIS A 93 -0.64 -10.73 8.06
C HIS A 93 -1.66 -11.22 7.03
N MET A 94 -1.18 -11.96 6.02
CA MET A 94 -1.99 -12.44 4.91
C MET A 94 -1.50 -13.81 4.43
N THR A 95 -2.36 -14.58 3.79
CA THR A 95 -2.00 -15.77 3.00
C THR A 95 -1.96 -15.39 1.52
N VAL A 96 -1.01 -15.92 0.76
CA VAL A 96 -0.96 -15.76 -0.70
C VAL A 96 -1.96 -16.71 -1.33
N ASP A 97 -2.98 -16.16 -1.98
CA ASP A 97 -3.98 -16.96 -2.69
C ASP A 97 -3.57 -17.22 -4.15
N SER A 98 -2.96 -16.22 -4.80
CA SER A 98 -2.46 -16.38 -6.16
C SER A 98 -1.34 -15.40 -6.51
N VAL A 99 -0.40 -15.88 -7.32
CA VAL A 99 0.71 -15.10 -7.87
C VAL A 99 0.75 -15.32 -9.37
N ARG A 100 0.69 -14.24 -10.15
CA ARG A 100 0.92 -14.23 -11.60
C ARG A 100 2.08 -13.27 -11.87
N PRO A 101 3.30 -13.78 -12.10
CA PRO A 101 4.49 -12.95 -12.27
C PRO A 101 4.29 -11.83 -13.31
N GLY A 102 4.63 -10.61 -12.92
CA GLY A 102 4.50 -9.40 -13.76
C GLY A 102 3.06 -8.89 -13.96
N GLU A 103 2.03 -9.57 -13.43
CA GLU A 103 0.61 -9.26 -13.70
C GLU A 103 -0.20 -9.02 -12.44
N SER A 104 -0.17 -9.92 -11.46
CA SER A 104 -1.04 -9.79 -10.27
C SER A 104 -0.61 -10.59 -9.06
N LEU A 105 -0.96 -10.08 -7.88
CA LEU A 105 -0.87 -10.75 -6.59
C LEU A 105 -2.23 -10.67 -5.89
N VAL A 106 -2.71 -11.79 -5.34
CA VAL A 106 -3.91 -11.82 -4.48
C VAL A 106 -3.55 -12.43 -3.13
N LEU A 107 -3.94 -11.73 -2.08
CA LEU A 107 -3.70 -12.08 -0.70
C LEU A 107 -5.05 -12.15 0.05
N SER A 108 -5.16 -13.05 1.03
CA SER A 108 -6.29 -13.12 1.96
C SER A 108 -5.85 -12.87 3.40
N GLY A 109 -6.56 -12.01 4.12
CA GLY A 109 -6.23 -11.72 5.53
C GLY A 109 -6.69 -10.35 6.01
N GLY A 110 -6.83 -10.21 7.33
CA GLY A 110 -7.16 -8.96 8.01
C GLY A 110 -5.90 -8.30 8.57
N LEU A 111 -5.58 -7.09 8.13
CA LEU A 111 -4.41 -6.35 8.62
C LEU A 111 -4.67 -5.65 9.97
N GLY A 112 -3.64 -5.60 10.82
CA GLY A 112 -3.61 -4.82 12.06
C GLY A 112 -4.79 -5.15 12.98
N PRO A 113 -5.66 -4.17 13.34
CA PRO A 113 -6.79 -4.40 14.24
C PRO A 113 -7.87 -5.31 13.64
N LEU A 114 -7.85 -5.58 12.33
CA LEU A 114 -8.81 -6.47 11.67
C LEU A 114 -8.52 -7.95 11.96
N GLN A 115 -7.26 -8.31 12.23
CA GLN A 115 -6.82 -9.70 12.45
C GLN A 115 -7.60 -10.41 13.56
N PRO A 116 -7.76 -9.84 14.79
CA PRO A 116 -8.52 -10.50 15.84
C PRO A 116 -10.05 -10.46 15.66
N LEU A 117 -10.58 -9.70 14.69
CA LEU A 117 -12.03 -9.53 14.50
C LEU A 117 -12.68 -10.63 13.65
N GLY A 118 -11.88 -11.57 13.13
CA GLY A 118 -12.38 -12.68 12.32
C GLY A 118 -12.97 -12.23 10.99
N VAL A 119 -12.44 -11.15 10.40
CA VAL A 119 -12.89 -10.63 9.10
C VAL A 119 -12.56 -11.60 7.96
N ALA A 120 -13.38 -11.56 6.91
CA ALA A 120 -13.07 -12.17 5.62
C ALA A 120 -12.61 -11.09 4.64
N ALA A 121 -11.34 -11.10 4.26
CA ALA A 121 -10.76 -10.01 3.49
C ALA A 121 -9.85 -10.50 2.37
N SER A 122 -9.89 -9.82 1.22
CA SER A 122 -9.11 -10.10 0.03
C SER A 122 -8.47 -8.83 -0.51
N MET A 123 -7.15 -8.87 -0.68
CA MET A 123 -6.34 -7.79 -1.23
C MET A 123 -5.79 -8.21 -2.59
N SER A 124 -5.96 -7.37 -3.60
CA SER A 124 -5.49 -7.64 -4.94
C SER A 124 -4.67 -6.48 -5.49
N PHE A 125 -3.52 -6.82 -6.07
CA PHE A 125 -2.67 -5.95 -6.84
C PHE A 125 -2.74 -6.40 -8.30
N ARG A 126 -2.99 -5.48 -9.23
CA ARG A 126 -2.95 -5.75 -10.68
C ARG A 126 -2.06 -4.74 -11.38
N LEU A 127 -1.01 -5.24 -12.01
CA LEU A 127 -0.04 -4.47 -12.76
C LEU A 127 -0.38 -4.56 -14.25
N ARG A 128 -0.38 -3.41 -14.92
CA ARG A 128 -0.58 -3.31 -16.36
C ARG A 128 0.46 -2.38 -16.97
N ALA A 129 1.01 -2.76 -18.11
CA ALA A 129 1.85 -1.85 -18.88
C ALA A 129 1.04 -0.59 -19.26
N ALA A 130 1.66 0.57 -19.10
CA ALA A 130 1.16 1.87 -19.53
C ALA A 130 2.19 2.51 -20.47
N GLU A 131 1.82 3.58 -21.19
CA GLU A 131 2.71 4.24 -22.16
C GLU A 131 4.08 4.62 -21.56
N GLN A 132 4.13 4.95 -20.26
CA GLN A 132 5.36 5.32 -19.54
C GLN A 132 5.50 4.57 -18.21
N GLY A 133 5.52 3.24 -18.22
CA GLY A 133 5.77 2.44 -17.02
C GLY A 133 4.61 1.51 -16.71
N THR A 134 4.13 1.51 -15.46
CA THR A 134 3.15 0.55 -14.97
C THR A 134 1.97 1.26 -14.32
N ARG A 135 0.74 0.86 -14.65
CA ARG A 135 -0.45 1.19 -13.88
C ARG A 135 -0.70 0.06 -12.88
N LEU A 136 -0.75 0.40 -11.60
CA LEU A 136 -1.11 -0.51 -10.52
C LEU A 136 -2.55 -0.18 -10.07
N ASP A 137 -3.44 -1.17 -10.23
CA ASP A 137 -4.75 -1.17 -9.60
C ASP A 137 -4.66 -1.95 -8.29
N TYR A 138 -4.99 -1.29 -7.19
CA TYR A 138 -5.05 -1.88 -5.86
C TYR A 138 -6.48 -1.92 -5.35
N ARG A 139 -6.85 -3.03 -4.72
CA ARG A 139 -8.14 -3.20 -4.07
C ARG A 139 -8.04 -4.05 -2.83
N TYR A 140 -8.63 -3.61 -1.72
CA TYR A 140 -8.76 -4.39 -0.49
C TYR A 140 -10.22 -4.40 -0.03
N ILE A 141 -10.83 -5.57 -0.10
CA ILE A 141 -12.22 -5.82 0.30
C ILE A 141 -12.19 -6.47 1.66
N VAL A 142 -12.85 -5.88 2.64
CA VAL A 142 -12.92 -6.39 4.01
C VAL A 142 -14.38 -6.58 4.37
N ASN A 143 -14.76 -7.80 4.75
CA ASN A 143 -16.10 -8.11 5.24
C ASN A 143 -16.06 -8.51 6.72
N GLY A 144 -16.98 -7.97 7.52
CA GLY A 144 -17.04 -8.20 8.96
C GLY A 144 -18.13 -7.35 9.61
N ARG A 145 -18.22 -7.41 10.94
CA ARG A 145 -19.18 -6.62 11.73
C ARG A 145 -18.47 -5.43 12.38
N ASP A 146 -19.19 -4.32 12.53
CA ASP A 146 -18.77 -3.15 13.30
C ASP A 146 -17.44 -2.54 12.81
N LEU A 147 -17.24 -2.44 11.49
CA LEU A 147 -15.98 -2.02 10.85
C LEU A 147 -15.94 -0.55 10.45
N GLU A 148 -17.02 0.21 10.62
CA GLU A 148 -17.18 1.57 10.09
C GLU A 148 -16.08 2.53 10.58
N GLN A 149 -15.69 2.40 11.85
CA GLN A 149 -14.64 3.23 12.46
C GLN A 149 -13.22 2.81 12.04
N LEU A 150 -13.06 1.64 11.43
CA LEU A 150 -11.77 1.11 10.97
C LEU A 150 -11.52 1.39 9.48
N ALA A 151 -12.57 1.70 8.70
CA ALA A 151 -12.46 1.87 7.25
C ALA A 151 -11.46 2.97 6.86
N GLU A 152 -11.65 4.20 7.34
CA GLU A 152 -10.78 5.35 7.01
C GLU A 152 -9.34 5.17 7.53
N PRO A 153 -9.10 4.74 8.80
CA PRO A 153 -7.73 4.46 9.24
C PRO A 153 -7.03 3.37 8.43
N VAL A 154 -7.73 2.30 8.05
CA VAL A 154 -7.15 1.23 7.23
C VAL A 154 -6.83 1.73 5.83
N ASP A 155 -7.75 2.46 5.19
CA ASP A 155 -7.57 3.01 3.85
C ASP A 155 -6.35 3.93 3.76
N ARG A 156 -6.21 4.84 4.75
CA ARG A 156 -5.04 5.71 4.87
C ARG A 156 -3.72 4.91 4.95
N VAL A 157 -3.70 3.84 5.73
CA VAL A 157 -2.52 2.95 5.80
C VAL A 157 -2.23 2.34 4.44
N GLN A 158 -3.24 1.85 3.72
CA GLN A 158 -3.02 1.30 2.37
C GLN A 158 -2.48 2.35 1.40
N GLY A 159 -3.03 3.56 1.41
CA GLY A 159 -2.54 4.68 0.61
C GLY A 159 -1.08 5.05 0.92
N GLU A 160 -0.72 5.12 2.21
CA GLU A 160 0.66 5.37 2.68
C GLU A 160 1.62 4.30 2.14
N GLN A 161 1.26 3.02 2.26
CA GLN A 161 2.06 1.89 1.80
C GLN A 161 2.26 1.88 0.29
N LEU A 162 1.21 2.18 -0.48
CA LEU A 162 1.29 2.26 -1.94
C LEU A 162 2.16 3.44 -2.41
N ALA A 163 2.10 4.57 -1.69
CA ALA A 163 2.97 5.71 -1.95
C ALA A 163 4.44 5.41 -1.63
N ARG A 164 4.72 4.64 -0.57
CA ARG A 164 6.08 4.13 -0.24
C ARG A 164 6.59 3.18 -1.32
N LEU A 165 5.78 2.22 -1.75
CA LEU A 165 6.10 1.29 -2.83
C LEU A 165 6.49 2.03 -4.11
N LYS A 166 5.67 3.00 -4.55
CA LYS A 166 5.95 3.79 -5.76
C LYS A 166 7.31 4.49 -5.68
N ARG A 167 7.60 5.18 -4.57
CA ARG A 167 8.88 5.91 -4.40
C ARG A 167 10.06 4.98 -4.38
N TYR A 168 9.94 3.85 -3.69
CA TYR A 168 11.00 2.85 -3.65
C TYR A 168 11.29 2.27 -5.04
N VAL A 169 10.25 1.93 -5.81
CA VAL A 169 10.43 1.42 -7.17
C VAL A 169 11.10 2.44 -8.08
N GLU A 170 10.75 3.72 -7.94
CA GLU A 170 11.26 4.79 -8.82
C GLU A 170 12.66 5.30 -8.43
N THR A 171 13.03 5.20 -7.16
CA THR A 171 14.23 5.89 -6.63
C THR A 171 15.16 5.00 -5.81
N GLY A 172 14.72 3.81 -5.41
CA GLY A 172 15.41 2.98 -4.43
C GLY A 172 15.24 3.45 -2.98
N ASN A 173 14.45 4.49 -2.72
CA ASN A 173 14.19 5.03 -1.39
C ASN A 173 12.67 5.13 -1.11
N PRO A 174 12.15 4.49 -0.04
CA PRO A 174 10.73 4.58 0.33
C PRO A 174 10.39 5.83 1.14
N GLU A 175 11.35 6.72 1.42
CA GLU A 175 11.14 7.98 2.18
C GLU A 175 10.88 9.18 1.27
N PRO A 176 10.16 10.22 1.74
CA PRO A 176 9.92 11.40 0.93
C PRO A 176 11.26 12.06 0.61
N ALA A 177 11.36 12.74 -0.54
CA ALA A 177 12.52 13.58 -0.77
C ALA A 177 12.64 14.56 0.39
N SER A 178 13.82 14.65 1.00
CA SER A 178 14.08 15.66 2.02
C SER A 178 14.06 17.03 1.33
N ASP A 179 13.19 17.93 1.79
CA ASP A 179 13.16 19.34 1.37
C ASP A 179 14.47 20.06 1.72
#